data_AF-A0A438H4F6-F1
#
_entry.id   AF-A0A438H4F6-F1
#
_cell.length_a   1.000
_cell.length_b   1.000
_cell.length_c   1.000
_cell.angle_alpha   90.00
_cell.angle_beta   90.00
_cell.angle_gamma   90.00
#
_symmetry.space_group_name_H-M   'P 1'
#
loop_
_entity.id
_entity.type
_entity.pdbx_description
1 polymer ?
#
loop_
_entity_poly.entity_id
_entity_poly.type
_entity_poly.pdbx_seq_one_letter_code
_entity_poly.pdbx_strand_id
1 'polypeptide(L)'
;MELAMVDTWEGLDLIEQGMEKAIQEASRVEVPKPQGFSGKWDAKELDNFLWHMEQYFEVVALTDEVAKVMIATLYLTDIATLWWCRRFADMEKDICTIEMWKDFNREIKRQLYPEDVAYLARKNMRRLKHTGSIRDYVKEFSSLMLEVPNMTEEEFLFNFMDNLQGVFNGLQGGDSSKVESLEDSHAMGGEEEVSKDHNAPRMRLGKKPNV
;
A
#
# COMPACT_ATOMS: atom_id res chain seq x y z
N MET A 1 -40.70 21.80 -9.74
CA MET A 1 -39.79 20.66 -9.46
C MET A 1 -38.94 20.94 -8.22
N GLU A 2 -38.54 22.20 -7.98
CA GLU A 2 -37.80 22.64 -6.78
C GLU A 2 -38.58 22.51 -5.45
N LEU A 3 -39.89 22.82 -5.45
CA LEU A 3 -40.72 22.77 -4.24
C LEU A 3 -40.87 21.37 -3.64
N ALA A 4 -40.92 20.31 -4.47
CA ALA A 4 -41.11 18.94 -3.98
C ALA A 4 -39.85 18.36 -3.31
N MET A 5 -38.65 18.86 -3.67
CA MET A 5 -37.40 18.47 -3.01
C MET A 5 -37.28 19.14 -1.63
N VAL A 6 -37.65 20.42 -1.50
CA VAL A 6 -37.57 21.15 -0.22
C VAL A 6 -38.44 20.47 0.85
N ASP A 7 -39.67 20.08 0.51
CA ASP A 7 -40.58 19.40 1.44
C ASP A 7 -40.03 18.02 1.89
N THR A 8 -39.24 17.33 1.06
CA THR A 8 -38.59 16.06 1.43
C THR A 8 -37.36 16.29 2.33
N TRP A 9 -36.60 17.36 2.10
CA TRP A 9 -35.46 17.74 2.97
C TRP A 9 -35.90 18.23 4.36
N GLU A 10 -36.98 19.02 4.45
CA GLU A 10 -37.56 19.42 5.74
C GLU A 10 -38.11 18.20 6.50
N GLY A 11 -38.73 17.24 5.80
CA GLY A 11 -39.17 15.98 6.38
C GLY A 11 -38.00 15.14 6.92
N LEU A 12 -36.88 15.09 6.19
CA LEU A 12 -35.66 14.40 6.62
C LEU A 12 -34.99 15.09 7.80
N ASP A 13 -34.93 16.43 7.82
CA ASP A 13 -34.37 17.21 8.95
C ASP A 13 -35.19 17.02 10.23
N LEU A 14 -36.53 16.96 10.14
CA LEU A 14 -37.39 16.67 11.29
C LEU A 14 -37.24 15.22 11.79
N ILE A 15 -37.06 14.27 10.87
CA ILE A 15 -36.79 12.86 11.18
C ILE A 15 -35.39 12.71 11.80
N GLU A 16 -34.40 13.42 11.29
CA GLU A 16 -33.03 13.51 11.81
C GLU A 16 -33.03 14.09 13.22
N GLN A 17 -33.65 15.25 13.46
CA GLN A 17 -33.76 15.86 14.79
C GLN A 17 -34.52 14.96 15.77
N GLY A 18 -35.60 14.31 15.33
CA GLY A 18 -36.36 13.35 16.13
C GLY A 18 -35.54 12.13 16.53
N MET A 19 -34.76 11.58 15.60
CA MET A 19 -33.89 10.43 15.84
C MET A 19 -32.63 10.79 16.64
N GLU A 20 -32.00 11.93 16.38
CA GLU A 20 -30.86 12.44 17.17
C GLU A 20 -31.25 12.62 18.64
N LYS A 21 -32.45 13.18 18.88
CA LYS A 21 -33.01 13.31 20.22
C LYS A 21 -33.29 11.96 20.86
N ALA A 22 -33.83 10.99 20.11
CA ALA A 22 -34.08 9.63 20.61
C ALA A 22 -32.78 8.88 20.95
N ILE A 23 -31.72 9.07 20.17
CA ILE A 23 -30.38 8.51 20.41
C ILE A 23 -29.73 9.16 21.66
N GLN A 24 -29.87 10.47 21.84
CA GLN A 24 -29.41 11.17 23.04
C GLN A 24 -30.18 10.74 24.29
N GLU A 25 -31.49 10.52 24.18
CA GLU A 25 -32.31 10.06 25.30
C GLU A 25 -32.05 8.59 25.66
N ALA A 26 -31.67 7.75 24.69
CA ALA A 26 -31.36 6.34 24.89
C ALA A 26 -29.93 6.09 25.44
N SER A 27 -28.96 6.96 25.15
CA SER A 27 -27.56 6.79 25.58
C SER A 27 -27.23 7.61 26.82
N ARG A 28 -27.03 6.94 27.97
CA ARG A 28 -26.53 7.56 29.22
C ARG A 28 -25.04 7.93 29.17
N VAL A 29 -24.38 7.64 28.05
CA VAL A 29 -22.96 7.88 27.78
C VAL A 29 -22.91 8.66 26.48
N GLU A 30 -22.29 9.84 26.47
CA GLU A 30 -22.09 10.63 25.25
C GLU A 30 -21.22 9.83 24.28
N VAL A 31 -21.85 9.21 23.27
CA VAL A 31 -21.14 8.55 22.19
C VAL A 31 -20.60 9.63 21.26
N PRO A 32 -19.29 9.68 20.97
CA PRO A 32 -18.75 10.64 20.01
C PRO A 32 -19.43 10.46 18.65
N LYS A 33 -19.96 11.56 18.09
CA LYS A 33 -20.58 11.54 16.76
C LYS A 33 -19.56 11.08 15.71
N PRO A 34 -19.92 10.16 14.81
CA PRO A 34 -19.07 9.78 13.69
C PRO A 34 -18.67 10.98 12.83
N GLN A 35 -17.46 10.95 12.27
CA GLN A 35 -17.03 11.96 11.32
C GLN A 35 -17.77 11.75 9.98
N GLY A 36 -18.27 12.84 9.39
CA GLY A 36 -18.96 12.79 8.11
C GLY A 36 -18.04 12.40 6.94
N PHE A 37 -18.61 11.78 5.91
CA PHE A 37 -17.90 11.33 4.71
C PHE A 37 -18.32 12.15 3.48
N SER A 38 -17.37 12.89 2.90
CA SER A 38 -17.65 13.81 1.78
C SER A 38 -17.74 13.15 0.41
N GLY A 39 -17.52 11.84 0.31
CA GLY A 39 -17.44 11.16 -0.98
C GLY A 39 -16.13 11.41 -1.74
N LYS A 40 -15.05 11.74 -1.02
CA LYS A 40 -13.71 11.71 -1.63
C LYS A 40 -13.41 10.30 -2.12
N TRP A 41 -12.74 10.21 -3.27
CA TRP A 41 -12.27 8.96 -3.87
C TRP A 41 -11.04 8.42 -3.14
N ASP A 42 -11.19 8.22 -1.83
CA ASP A 42 -10.17 7.71 -0.93
C ASP A 42 -10.76 6.48 -0.22
N ALA A 43 -10.23 5.30 -0.57
CA ALA A 43 -10.67 4.04 0.04
C ALA A 43 -10.51 4.05 1.56
N LYS A 44 -9.45 4.69 2.07
CA LYS A 44 -9.18 4.73 3.50
C LYS A 44 -10.20 5.58 4.23
N GLU A 45 -10.59 6.73 3.65
CA GLU A 45 -11.63 7.58 4.23
C GLU A 45 -12.99 6.86 4.23
N LEU A 46 -13.32 6.16 3.15
CA LEU A 46 -14.55 5.37 3.05
C LEU A 46 -14.57 4.18 4.02
N ASP A 47 -13.48 3.39 4.10
CA ASP A 47 -13.41 2.26 5.03
C ASP A 47 -13.43 2.72 6.49
N ASN A 48 -12.74 3.82 6.81
CA ASN A 48 -12.82 4.42 8.13
C ASN A 48 -14.25 4.84 8.46
N PHE A 49 -14.95 5.51 7.55
CA PHE A 49 -16.34 5.90 7.75
C PHE A 49 -17.22 4.69 8.07
N LEU A 50 -17.18 3.65 7.23
CA LEU A 50 -18.00 2.45 7.41
C LEU A 50 -17.69 1.73 8.73
N TRP A 51 -16.41 1.63 9.09
CA TRP A 51 -16.00 1.04 10.35
C TRP A 51 -16.49 1.84 11.57
N HIS A 52 -16.36 3.17 11.56
CA HIS A 52 -16.86 4.00 12.66
C HIS A 52 -18.39 3.93 12.79
N MET A 53 -19.13 3.86 11.69
CA MET A 53 -20.58 3.67 11.73
C MET A 53 -20.97 2.32 12.34
N GLU A 54 -20.28 1.24 11.99
CA GLU A 54 -20.51 -0.07 12.61
C GLU A 54 -20.27 -0.05 14.12
N GLN A 55 -19.16 0.55 14.55
CA GLN A 55 -18.86 0.70 15.98
C GLN A 55 -19.89 1.58 16.69
N TYR A 56 -20.33 2.65 16.04
CA TYR A 56 -21.39 3.49 16.57
C TYR A 56 -22.68 2.70 16.80
N PHE A 57 -23.14 1.94 15.80
CA PHE A 57 -24.34 1.11 15.91
C PHE A 57 -24.23 0.05 17.01
N GLU A 58 -23.04 -0.52 17.21
CA GLU A 58 -22.78 -1.48 18.28
C GLU A 58 -22.89 -0.82 19.66
N VAL A 59 -22.29 0.37 19.84
CA VAL A 59 -22.34 1.11 21.11
C VAL A 59 -23.77 1.54 21.46
N VAL A 60 -24.56 1.98 20.46
CA VAL A 60 -25.97 2.35 20.68
C VAL A 60 -26.93 1.16 20.65
N ALA A 61 -26.42 -0.07 20.50
CA ALA A 61 -27.19 -1.30 20.37
C ALA A 61 -28.28 -1.25 19.29
N LEU A 62 -28.00 -0.55 18.17
CA LEU A 62 -28.94 -0.42 17.06
C LEU A 62 -28.91 -1.68 16.19
N THR A 63 -30.02 -2.42 16.19
CA THR A 63 -30.16 -3.65 15.39
C THR A 63 -31.02 -3.50 14.14
N ASP A 64 -31.80 -2.42 14.05
CA ASP A 64 -32.67 -2.19 12.90
C ASP A 64 -31.86 -1.79 11.66
N GLU A 65 -31.93 -2.62 10.62
CA GLU A 65 -31.10 -2.49 9.43
C GLU A 65 -31.45 -1.25 8.59
N VAL A 66 -32.74 -0.89 8.51
CA VAL A 66 -33.20 0.30 7.78
C VAL A 66 -32.74 1.56 8.50
N ALA A 67 -32.88 1.59 9.83
CA ALA A 67 -32.40 2.69 10.66
C ALA A 67 -30.88 2.87 10.57
N LYS A 68 -30.09 1.78 10.50
CA LYS A 68 -28.64 1.87 10.26
C LYS A 68 -28.33 2.59 8.95
N VAL A 69 -28.99 2.17 7.86
CA VAL A 69 -28.80 2.81 6.54
C VAL A 69 -29.20 4.29 6.61
N MET A 70 -30.37 4.60 7.17
CA MET A 70 -30.82 5.98 7.34
C MET A 70 -29.82 6.82 8.13
N ILE A 71 -29.39 6.36 9.31
CA ILE A 71 -28.46 7.12 10.15
C ILE A 71 -27.12 7.31 9.45
N ALA A 72 -26.56 6.30 8.79
CA ALA A 72 -25.32 6.49 8.04
C ALA A 72 -25.44 7.52 6.93
N THR A 73 -26.60 7.63 6.29
CA THR A 73 -26.81 8.58 5.20
C THR A 73 -26.86 10.04 5.68
N LEU A 74 -27.22 10.28 6.94
CA LEU A 74 -27.15 11.60 7.58
C LEU A 74 -25.71 12.10 7.72
N TYR A 75 -24.75 11.18 7.88
CA TYR A 75 -23.33 11.49 7.96
C TYR A 75 -22.64 11.59 6.58
N LEU A 76 -23.38 11.51 5.46
CA LEU A 76 -22.82 11.75 4.14
C LEU A 76 -22.85 13.24 3.80
N THR A 77 -21.74 13.76 3.28
CA THR A 77 -21.62 15.15 2.82
C THR A 77 -21.19 15.22 1.35
N ASP A 78 -21.34 16.41 0.75
CA ASP A 78 -20.87 16.74 -0.60
C ASP A 78 -21.25 15.71 -1.69
N ILE A 79 -20.26 15.03 -2.28
CA ILE A 79 -20.44 14.09 -3.40
C ILE A 79 -21.21 12.85 -2.93
N ALA A 80 -20.97 12.40 -1.70
CA ALA A 80 -21.67 11.25 -1.15
C ALA A 80 -23.16 11.54 -0.92
N THR A 81 -23.52 12.75 -0.50
CA THR A 81 -24.93 13.17 -0.39
C THR A 81 -25.63 13.11 -1.74
N LEU A 82 -24.98 13.61 -2.81
CA LEU A 82 -25.53 13.58 -4.17
C LEU A 82 -25.72 12.15 -4.68
N TRP A 83 -24.76 11.27 -4.41
CA TRP A 83 -24.88 9.84 -4.74
C TRP A 83 -26.09 9.21 -4.02
N TRP A 84 -26.26 9.48 -2.73
CA TRP A 84 -27.39 8.95 -1.96
C TRP A 84 -28.73 9.49 -2.47
N CYS A 85 -28.83 10.79 -2.76
CA CYS A 85 -30.04 11.40 -3.32
C CYS A 85 -30.47 10.69 -4.62
N ARG A 86 -29.51 10.32 -5.46
CA ARG A 86 -29.79 9.59 -6.69
C ARG A 86 -30.28 8.17 -6.41
N ARG A 87 -29.67 7.47 -5.44
CA ARG A 87 -30.11 6.12 -5.04
C ARG A 87 -31.48 6.12 -4.37
N PHE A 88 -31.78 7.13 -3.57
CA PHE A 88 -33.09 7.31 -2.98
C PHE A 88 -34.18 7.48 -4.04
N ALA A 89 -33.94 8.32 -5.07
CA ALA A 89 -34.87 8.47 -6.19
C ALA A 89 -35.00 7.20 -7.07
N ASP A 90 -33.98 6.34 -7.10
CA ASP A 90 -34.06 5.03 -7.75
C ASP A 90 -34.96 4.06 -6.93
N MET A 91 -34.93 4.13 -5.59
CA MET A 91 -35.81 3.33 -4.73
C MET A 91 -37.28 3.73 -4.84
N GLU A 92 -37.58 5.02 -4.92
CA GLU A 92 -38.96 5.50 -5.14
C GLU A 92 -39.59 4.97 -6.45
N LYS A 93 -38.75 4.51 -7.38
CA LYS A 93 -39.14 3.94 -8.66
C LYS A 93 -39.01 2.41 -8.71
N ASP A 94 -38.77 1.76 -7.57
CA ASP A 94 -38.51 0.33 -7.46
C ASP A 94 -37.34 -0.16 -8.34
N ILE A 95 -36.37 0.70 -8.66
CA ILE A 95 -35.20 0.36 -9.50
C ILE A 95 -34.10 -0.29 -8.67
N CYS A 96 -33.98 0.10 -7.39
CA CYS A 96 -33.05 -0.52 -6.45
C CYS A 96 -33.65 -0.59 -5.04
N THR A 97 -33.07 -1.46 -4.20
CA THR A 97 -33.47 -1.63 -2.81
C THR A 97 -32.21 -1.72 -1.96
N ILE A 98 -32.07 -0.83 -0.97
CA ILE A 98 -30.94 -0.78 -0.03
C ILE A 98 -31.53 -0.65 1.37
N GLU A 99 -32.09 -1.74 1.87
CA GLU A 99 -32.73 -1.81 3.20
C GLU A 99 -31.83 -2.46 4.25
N MET A 100 -30.76 -3.13 3.81
CA MET A 100 -29.79 -3.77 4.68
C MET A 100 -28.47 -2.99 4.73
N TRP A 101 -27.84 -2.92 5.90
CA TRP A 101 -26.54 -2.28 6.08
C TRP A 101 -25.48 -2.86 5.12
N LYS A 102 -25.52 -4.18 4.91
CA LYS A 102 -24.64 -4.88 3.97
C LYS A 102 -24.83 -4.42 2.52
N ASP A 103 -26.05 -4.10 2.12
CA ASP A 103 -26.34 -3.62 0.77
C ASP A 103 -25.83 -2.20 0.57
N PHE A 104 -25.99 -1.35 1.59
CA PHE A 104 -25.44 0.01 1.59
C PHE A 104 -23.92 -0.03 1.43
N ASN A 105 -23.22 -0.82 2.26
CA ASN A 105 -21.77 -1.03 2.17
C ASN A 105 -21.31 -1.44 0.77
N ARG A 106 -22.02 -2.40 0.15
CA ARG A 106 -21.68 -2.86 -1.20
C ARG A 106 -21.87 -1.76 -2.24
N GLU A 107 -22.97 -1.02 -2.15
CA GLU A 107 -23.34 -0.02 -3.14
C GLU A 107 -22.45 1.22 -3.07
N ILE A 108 -22.14 1.70 -1.85
CA ILE A 108 -21.25 2.85 -1.66
C ILE A 108 -19.82 2.52 -2.09
N LYS A 109 -19.33 1.30 -1.77
CA LYS A 109 -18.02 0.84 -2.25
C LYS A 109 -17.99 0.73 -3.77
N ARG A 110 -19.05 0.19 -4.40
CA ARG A 110 -19.11 0.12 -5.87
C ARG A 110 -18.97 1.48 -6.56
N GLN A 111 -19.45 2.55 -5.93
CA GLN A 111 -19.53 3.87 -6.55
C GLN A 111 -18.37 4.78 -6.18
N LEU A 112 -17.84 4.68 -4.96
CA LEU A 112 -16.86 5.63 -4.41
C LEU A 112 -15.54 4.96 -3.97
N TYR A 113 -15.44 3.64 -4.05
CA TYR A 113 -14.17 2.93 -3.79
C TYR A 113 -13.33 2.93 -5.08
N PRO A 114 -12.11 3.49 -5.06
CA PRO A 114 -11.24 3.40 -6.22
C PRO A 114 -10.85 1.93 -6.45
N GLU A 115 -11.14 1.40 -7.64
CA GLU A 115 -10.81 0.02 -8.03
C GLU A 115 -9.31 -0.29 -7.95
N ASP A 116 -8.46 0.75 -7.89
CA ASP A 116 -7.01 0.65 -8.07
C ASP A 116 -6.20 0.85 -6.76
N VAL A 117 -6.80 0.98 -5.58
CA VAL A 117 -6.03 1.35 -4.35
C VAL A 117 -4.94 0.35 -4.01
N ALA A 118 -5.25 -0.95 -3.99
CA ALA A 118 -4.25 -1.99 -3.70
C ALA A 118 -3.16 -2.05 -4.78
N TYR A 119 -3.51 -1.81 -6.05
CA TYR A 119 -2.53 -1.76 -7.14
C TYR A 119 -1.65 -0.52 -7.05
N LEU A 120 -2.22 0.65 -6.77
CA LEU A 120 -1.49 1.90 -6.58
C LEU A 120 -0.57 1.80 -5.39
N ALA A 121 -1.02 1.23 -4.27
CA ALA A 121 -0.18 0.97 -3.11
C ALA A 121 0.98 0.02 -3.46
N ARG A 122 0.73 -1.10 -4.15
CA ARG A 122 1.81 -2.01 -4.65
C ARG A 122 2.75 -1.32 -5.65
N LYS A 123 2.23 -0.43 -6.50
CA LYS A 123 3.04 0.36 -7.45
C LYS A 123 3.91 1.37 -6.73
N ASN A 124 3.37 2.04 -5.71
CA ASN A 124 4.09 3.01 -4.89
C ASN A 124 5.15 2.32 -4.02
N MET A 125 4.83 1.16 -3.44
CA MET A 125 5.83 0.34 -2.72
C MET A 125 7.02 0.02 -3.59
N ARG A 126 6.83 -0.47 -4.82
CA ARG A 126 7.95 -0.79 -5.73
C ARG A 126 8.79 0.42 -6.13
N ARG A 127 8.23 1.63 -6.05
CA ARG A 127 8.91 2.88 -6.41
C ARG A 127 9.50 3.61 -5.22
N LEU A 128 9.09 3.27 -4.00
CA LEU A 128 9.57 3.90 -2.78
C LEU A 128 11.06 3.59 -2.64
N LYS A 129 11.91 4.60 -2.50
CA LYS A 129 13.35 4.42 -2.26
C LYS A 129 13.74 5.21 -1.02
N HIS A 130 14.65 4.67 -0.23
CA HIS A 130 15.15 5.37 0.95
C HIS A 130 16.06 6.53 0.53
N THR A 131 15.54 7.75 0.51
CA THR A 131 16.27 8.94 0.06
C THR A 131 16.59 9.93 1.19
N GLY A 132 16.10 9.68 2.41
CA GLY A 132 16.20 10.58 3.56
C GLY A 132 16.39 9.85 4.89
N SER A 133 15.61 10.18 5.92
CA SER A 133 15.65 9.48 7.21
C SER A 133 15.02 8.09 7.12
N ILE A 134 15.65 7.10 7.76
CA ILE A 134 15.08 5.75 7.88
C ILE A 134 13.70 5.78 8.55
N ARG A 135 13.47 6.70 9.49
CA ARG A 135 12.19 6.85 10.19
C ARG A 135 11.06 7.27 9.25
N ASP A 136 11.34 8.19 8.34
CA ASP A 136 10.33 8.72 7.41
C ASP A 136 10.02 7.68 6.34
N TYR A 137 11.04 6.96 5.85
CA TYR A 137 10.87 5.82 4.97
C TYR A 137 10.03 4.69 5.60
N VAL A 138 10.36 4.29 6.83
CA VAL A 138 9.57 3.27 7.56
C VAL A 138 8.12 3.73 7.71
N LYS A 139 7.88 5.00 8.04
CA LYS A 139 6.53 5.56 8.15
C LYS A 139 5.75 5.47 6.83
N GLU A 140 6.35 5.86 5.72
CA GLU A 140 5.71 5.78 4.39
C GLU A 140 5.48 4.34 3.94
N PHE A 141 6.47 3.46 4.11
CA PHE A 141 6.35 2.04 3.78
C PHE A 141 5.25 1.37 4.60
N SER A 142 5.19 1.64 5.92
CA SER A 142 4.14 1.14 6.79
C SER A 142 2.75 1.65 6.42
N SER A 143 2.61 2.89 5.94
CA SER A 143 1.32 3.39 5.45
C SER A 143 0.85 2.59 4.23
N LEU A 144 1.73 2.37 3.26
CA LEU A 144 1.41 1.59 2.06
C LEU A 144 1.05 0.14 2.40
N MET A 145 1.68 -0.46 3.42
CA MET A 145 1.33 -1.81 3.87
C MET A 145 -0.12 -1.93 4.30
N LEU A 146 -0.65 -0.93 5.00
CA LEU A 146 -2.02 -0.95 5.47
C LEU A 146 -3.03 -0.87 4.31
N GLU A 147 -2.60 -0.38 3.13
CA GLU A 147 -3.43 -0.25 1.93
C GLU A 147 -3.39 -1.49 1.02
N VAL A 148 -2.48 -2.45 1.27
CA VAL A 148 -2.36 -3.68 0.49
C VAL A 148 -2.94 -4.86 1.28
N PRO A 149 -4.21 -5.24 1.07
CA PRO A 149 -4.77 -6.42 1.72
C PRO A 149 -4.03 -7.69 1.27
N ASN A 150 -3.86 -8.64 2.20
CA ASN A 150 -3.25 -9.96 1.98
C ASN A 150 -1.80 -9.93 1.43
N MET A 151 -0.98 -8.98 1.87
CA MET A 151 0.46 -8.98 1.55
C MET A 151 1.17 -10.12 2.28
N THR A 152 2.00 -10.90 1.59
CA THR A 152 2.78 -11.98 2.22
C THR A 152 4.03 -11.41 2.90
N GLU A 153 4.53 -12.10 3.94
CA GLU A 153 5.77 -11.71 4.63
C GLU A 153 6.98 -11.70 3.68
N GLU A 154 7.00 -12.61 2.69
CA GLU A 154 8.04 -12.64 1.65
C GLU A 154 7.96 -11.42 0.73
N GLU A 155 6.77 -11.05 0.26
CA GLU A 155 6.57 -9.86 -0.57
C GLU A 155 6.93 -8.59 0.20
N PHE A 156 6.62 -8.56 1.50
CA PHE A 156 6.98 -7.48 2.40
C PHE A 156 8.50 -7.32 2.52
N LEU A 157 9.21 -8.40 2.89
CA LEU A 157 10.64 -8.37 3.13
C LEU A 157 11.41 -8.03 1.85
N PHE A 158 11.00 -8.62 0.72
CA PHE A 158 11.61 -8.37 -0.58
C PHE A 158 11.51 -6.89 -0.98
N ASN A 159 10.31 -6.31 -0.93
CA ASN A 159 10.11 -4.91 -1.28
C ASN A 159 10.85 -3.98 -0.30
N PHE A 160 10.82 -4.27 1.00
CA PHE A 160 11.50 -3.46 2.01
C PHE A 160 13.02 -3.43 1.79
N MET A 161 13.65 -4.59 1.54
CA MET A 161 15.08 -4.70 1.32
C MET A 161 15.52 -4.10 -0.03
N ASP A 162 14.81 -4.37 -1.12
CA ASP A 162 15.14 -3.81 -2.45
C ASP A 162 15.10 -2.28 -2.47
N ASN A 163 14.17 -1.71 -1.72
CA ASN A 163 13.99 -0.26 -1.62
C ASN A 163 15.04 0.43 -0.75
N LEU A 164 15.61 -0.28 0.23
CA LEU A 164 16.79 0.17 0.98
C LEU A 164 18.06 0.10 0.11
N GLN A 165 18.16 -0.91 -0.75
CA GLN A 165 19.38 -1.18 -1.52
C GLN A 165 19.50 -0.37 -2.83
N GLY A 166 18.42 0.23 -3.31
CA GLY A 166 18.43 1.13 -4.47
C GLY A 166 19.38 2.34 -4.36
N VAL A 167 19.79 2.71 -3.14
CA VAL A 167 20.82 3.73 -2.89
C VAL A 167 22.23 3.23 -3.22
N PHE A 168 22.52 1.95 -2.95
CA PHE A 168 23.83 1.35 -3.21
C PHE A 168 24.08 1.11 -4.71
N ASN A 169 23.06 0.69 -5.44
CA ASN A 169 23.18 0.42 -6.88
C ASN A 169 23.27 1.70 -7.73
N GLY A 170 22.75 2.83 -7.24
CA GLY A 170 22.91 4.14 -7.89
C GLY A 170 24.32 4.74 -7.76
N LEU A 171 25.09 4.31 -6.76
CA LEU A 171 26.47 4.74 -6.53
C LEU A 171 27.51 3.84 -7.21
N GLN A 172 27.14 2.61 -7.60
CA GLN A 172 28.03 1.68 -8.30
C GLN A 172 28.03 1.85 -9.84
N GLY A 173 27.19 2.74 -10.37
CA GLY A 173 27.19 3.15 -11.79
C GLY A 173 28.20 4.24 -12.14
N GLY A 174 28.96 4.75 -11.16
CA GLY A 174 30.05 5.70 -11.36
C GLY A 174 31.41 5.00 -11.33
N ASP A 175 31.98 4.80 -12.51
CA ASP A 175 33.39 4.46 -12.78
C ASP A 175 34.04 3.32 -11.96
N SER A 176 33.77 2.08 -12.39
CA SER A 176 34.59 0.91 -12.06
C SER A 176 35.92 0.87 -12.83
N SER A 177 36.25 1.89 -13.64
CA SER A 177 37.37 1.81 -14.60
C SER A 177 38.74 2.24 -14.07
N LYS A 178 38.90 2.45 -12.75
CA LYS A 178 40.18 2.87 -12.19
C LYS A 178 40.51 2.15 -10.89
N VAL A 179 40.77 0.85 -10.97
CA VAL A 179 41.63 0.18 -9.99
C VAL A 179 42.90 -0.21 -10.73
N GLU A 180 44.00 0.31 -10.23
CA GLU A 180 45.30 0.40 -10.88
C GLU A 180 45.87 -0.96 -11.29
N SER A 181 46.40 -0.95 -12.52
CA SER A 181 47.53 -1.74 -12.95
C SER A 181 48.65 -1.68 -11.93
N LEU A 182 49.03 -2.81 -11.34
CA LEU A 182 50.36 -3.03 -10.76
C LEU A 182 50.52 -4.52 -10.44
N GLU A 183 50.80 -5.31 -11.46
CA GLU A 183 51.54 -6.58 -11.40
C GLU A 183 51.50 -7.17 -12.80
N ASP A 184 52.45 -6.75 -13.64
CA ASP A 184 53.06 -7.57 -14.69
C ASP A 184 54.05 -6.69 -15.44
N SER A 185 55.26 -6.64 -14.91
CA SER A 185 56.42 -6.13 -15.64
C SER A 185 57.61 -7.00 -15.27
N HIS A 186 58.30 -7.48 -16.32
CA HIS A 186 59.47 -8.38 -16.37
C HIS A 186 59.10 -9.87 -16.58
N ALA A 187 59.48 -10.55 -17.68
CA ALA A 187 60.47 -10.24 -18.71
C ALA A 187 60.21 -11.01 -20.03
N MET A 188 60.25 -10.26 -21.14
CA MET A 188 60.91 -10.51 -22.44
C MET A 188 61.86 -11.73 -22.46
N GLY A 189 61.95 -12.57 -23.48
CA GLY A 189 61.49 -12.55 -24.86
C GLY A 189 62.18 -13.75 -25.52
N GLY A 190 61.50 -14.44 -26.43
CA GLY A 190 62.06 -15.61 -27.11
C GLY A 190 63.10 -15.19 -28.15
N GLU A 191 64.22 -15.91 -28.19
CA GLU A 191 65.04 -16.05 -29.38
C GLU A 191 65.34 -17.54 -29.60
N GLU A 192 65.02 -17.97 -30.81
CA GLU A 192 65.29 -19.25 -31.42
C GLU A 192 66.63 -19.14 -32.16
N GLU A 193 67.63 -20.00 -31.89
CA GLU A 193 68.32 -20.77 -32.94
C GLU A 193 69.44 -21.69 -32.43
N VAL A 194 69.63 -22.72 -33.25
CA VAL A 194 70.48 -23.92 -33.22
C VAL A 194 71.98 -23.61 -33.33
N SER A 195 72.86 -24.38 -32.65
CA SER A 195 73.84 -25.32 -33.27
C SER A 195 75.06 -25.69 -32.38
N LYS A 196 75.42 -26.98 -32.44
CA LYS A 196 76.77 -27.60 -32.48
C LYS A 196 77.72 -27.62 -31.27
N ASP A 197 77.96 -28.87 -30.87
CA ASP A 197 79.27 -29.52 -30.75
C ASP A 197 80.18 -29.32 -29.51
N HIS A 198 80.44 -30.49 -28.91
CA HIS A 198 81.74 -31.02 -28.47
C HIS A 198 82.29 -30.68 -27.07
N ASN A 199 82.73 -31.79 -26.44
CA ASN A 199 83.78 -31.98 -25.45
C ASN A 199 83.46 -31.92 -23.94
N ALA A 200 83.43 -33.14 -23.38
CA ALA A 200 83.90 -33.50 -22.03
C ALA A 200 85.36 -33.02 -21.80
N PRO A 201 85.92 -32.95 -20.57
CA PRO A 201 85.92 -34.07 -19.60
C PRO A 201 85.86 -33.67 -18.10
N ARG A 202 85.38 -34.58 -17.25
CA ARG A 202 85.89 -34.66 -15.86
C ARG A 202 86.05 -36.11 -15.42
N MET A 203 87.31 -36.51 -15.35
CA MET A 203 87.79 -37.73 -14.70
C MET A 203 87.80 -37.58 -13.18
N ARG A 204 87.41 -38.62 -12.45
CA ARG A 204 88.24 -39.45 -11.55
C ARG A 204 87.30 -40.40 -10.79
N LEU A 205 87.41 -41.73 -10.83
CA LEU A 205 88.51 -42.70 -10.69
C LEU A 205 88.39 -43.42 -9.34
N GLY A 206 88.05 -44.71 -9.42
CA GLY A 206 88.40 -45.75 -8.45
C GLY A 206 87.44 -45.87 -7.26
N LYS A 207 87.11 -47.05 -6.73
CA LYS A 207 87.67 -48.41 -6.79
C LYS A 207 86.49 -49.35 -6.46
N LYS A 208 86.18 -50.32 -7.32
CA LYS A 208 86.58 -51.75 -7.31
C LYS A 208 85.85 -52.65 -6.26
N PRO A 209 85.66 -53.93 -6.60
CA PRO A 209 84.48 -54.73 -6.23
C PRO A 209 84.81 -55.93 -5.32
N ASN A 210 83.77 -56.67 -4.93
CA ASN A 210 83.68 -58.10 -4.58
C ASN A 210 82.49 -58.25 -3.59
N VAL A 211 81.63 -59.26 -3.62
CA VAL A 211 81.51 -60.57 -4.31
C VAL A 211 80.00 -60.85 -4.41
#